data_AF-A0A7C5K3F9-F1
#
_entry.id   AF-A0A7C5K3F9-F1
#
_cell.length_a   1.000
_cell.length_b   1.000
_cell.length_c   1.000
_cell.angle_alpha   90.00
_cell.angle_beta   90.00
_cell.angle_gamma   90.00
#
_symmetry.space_group_name_H-M   'P 1'
#
loop_
_entity.id
_entity.type
_entity.pdbx_description
1 polymer ?
#
loop_
_entity_poly.entity_id
_entity_poly.type
_entity_poly.pdbx_seq_one_letter_code
_entity_poly.pdbx_strand_id
1 'polypeptide(L)' 'MAEIQPFRGVLYNTDRVNPADVLTQPYDKITPEMRERYLAASP' A
#
# COMPACT_ATOMS: atom_id res chain seq x y z
N MET A 1 -31.42 -13.47 -8.39
CA MET A 1 -29.97 -13.60 -8.17
C MET A 1 -29.43 -12.18 -8.00
N ALA A 2 -28.66 -11.88 -6.94
CA ALA A 2 -28.18 -10.52 -6.70
C ALA A 2 -26.97 -10.22 -7.61
N GLU A 3 -26.92 -9.01 -8.15
CA GLU A 3 -25.75 -8.52 -8.89
C GLU A 3 -24.72 -7.98 -7.89
N ILE A 4 -23.52 -8.56 -7.89
CA ILE A 4 -22.42 -8.13 -7.01
C ILE A 4 -21.49 -7.24 -7.82
N GLN A 5 -21.30 -6.01 -7.36
CA GLN A 5 -20.37 -5.06 -7.95
C GLN A 5 -19.25 -4.72 -6.96
N PRO A 6 -18.00 -4.56 -7.41
CA PRO A 6 -16.90 -4.19 -6.55
C PRO A 6 -17.02 -2.73 -6.09
N PHE A 7 -16.46 -2.43 -4.92
CA PHE A 7 -16.27 -1.05 -4.52
C PHE A 7 -15.23 -0.36 -5.39
N ARG A 8 -15.42 0.94 -5.64
CA ARG A 8 -14.40 1.76 -6.29
C ARG A 8 -13.22 1.94 -5.35
N GLY A 9 -12.03 1.54 -5.79
CA GLY A 9 -10.79 1.73 -5.04
C GLY A 9 -10.43 3.21 -4.90
N VAL A 10 -9.91 3.58 -3.73
CA VAL A 10 -9.21 4.85 -3.52
C VAL A 10 -7.72 4.58 -3.75
N LEU A 11 -7.11 5.35 -4.66
CA LEU A 11 -5.71 5.20 -5.05
C LEU A 11 -4.94 6.49 -4.77
N TYR A 12 -3.64 6.37 -4.53
CA TYR A 12 -2.75 7.52 -4.47
C TYR A 12 -2.70 8.24 -5.83
N ASN A 13 -2.59 9.58 -5.79
CA ASN A 13 -2.33 10.36 -6.99
C ASN A 13 -0.82 10.33 -7.31
N THR A 14 -0.46 9.63 -8.39
CA THR A 14 0.94 9.43 -8.81
C THR A 14 1.63 10.69 -9.34
N ASP A 15 0.88 11.73 -9.68
CA ASP A 15 1.45 13.04 -10.05
C ASP A 15 1.95 13.81 -8.81
N ARG A 16 1.51 13.39 -7.62
CA ARG A 16 1.83 14.06 -6.35
C ARG A 16 2.81 13.26 -5.49
N VAL A 17 2.83 11.94 -5.64
CA VAL A 17 3.69 11.05 -4.85
C VAL A 17 4.25 9.94 -5.73
N ASN A 18 5.49 9.56 -5.46
CA ASN A 18 6.09 8.37 -6.04
C ASN A 18 5.61 7.12 -5.26
N PRO A 19 4.95 6.14 -5.91
CA PRO A 19 4.42 4.95 -5.24
C PRO A 19 5.45 4.17 -4.41
N ALA A 20 6.71 4.16 -4.83
CA ALA A 20 7.78 3.45 -4.11
C ALA A 20 8.05 4.02 -2.71
N ASP A 21 7.67 5.27 -2.47
CA ASP A 21 7.91 5.98 -1.21
C ASP A 21 6.72 5.87 -0.25
N VAL A 22 5.54 5.46 -0.73
CA VAL A 22 4.28 5.44 0.04
C VAL A 22 3.60 4.06 0.11
N LEU A 23 4.16 3.06 -0.56
CA LEU A 23 3.67 1.68 -0.54
C LEU A 23 4.69 0.74 0.10
N THR A 24 4.20 -0.21 0.88
CA THR A 24 4.99 -1.32 1.40
C THR A 24 4.78 -2.56 0.54
N GLN A 25 5.67 -3.56 0.70
CA GLN A 25 5.39 -4.88 0.15
C GLN A 25 4.17 -5.53 0.84
N PRO A 26 3.49 -6.47 0.16
CA PRO A 26 2.44 -7.31 0.76
C PRO A 26 2.92 -8.05 2.01
N TYR A 27 2.02 -8.31 2.95
CA TYR A 27 2.35 -8.87 4.28
C TYR A 27 3.11 -10.20 4.22
N ASP A 28 2.85 -11.04 3.21
CA ASP A 28 3.55 -12.31 2.96
C ASP A 28 5.02 -12.13 2.54
N LYS A 29 5.42 -10.93 2.13
CA LYS A 29 6.76 -10.61 1.60
C LYS A 29 7.59 -9.71 2.51
N ILE A 30 7.00 -9.18 3.59
CA ILE A 30 7.72 -8.25 4.47
C ILE A 30 8.69 -9.05 5.34
N THR A 31 10.00 -8.82 5.17
CA THR A 31 11.03 -9.33 6.09
C THR A 31 11.12 -8.46 7.35
N PRO A 32 11.78 -8.93 8.43
CA PRO A 32 11.98 -8.13 9.64
C PRO A 32 12.67 -6.78 9.38
N GLU A 33 13.69 -6.74 8.51
CA GLU A 33 14.44 -5.53 8.18
C GLU A 33 13.57 -4.55 7.39
N MET A 34 12.74 -5.06 6.48
CA MET A 34 11.77 -4.24 5.76
C MET A 34 10.74 -3.63 6.71
N ARG A 35 10.23 -4.43 7.66
CA ARG A 35 9.28 -3.96 8.67
C ARG A 35 9.86 -2.82 9.50
N GLU A 36 11.08 -2.96 9.97
CA GLU A 36 11.75 -1.91 10.75
C GLU A 36 11.89 -0.62 9.94
N ARG A 37 12.35 -0.73 8.68
CA ARG A 37 12.45 0.42 7.77
C ARG A 37 11.10 1.08 7.53
N TYR A 38 10.04 0.32 7.27
CA TYR A 38 8.70 0.87 7.03
C TYR A 38 8.13 1.57 8.26
N LEU A 39 8.33 1.01 9.46
CA LEU A 39 7.87 1.62 10.69
C LEU A 39 8.62 2.92 11.00
N ALA A 40 9.94 2.96 10.76
CA ALA A 40 10.73 4.17 10.94
C ALA A 40 10.36 5.30 9.95
N ALA A 41 9.81 4.95 8.78
CA ALA A 41 9.35 5.90 7.77
C ALA A 41 7.88 6.35 7.96
N SER A 42 7.15 5.74 8.90
CA SER A 42 5.78 6.15 9.20
C SER A 42 5.78 7.52 9.89
N PRO A 43 4.86 8.44 9.53
CA PRO A 43 4.67 9.73 10.21
C PRO A 43 4.39 9.60 11.70
#